data_AF-A0A7G9QHB9-F1
#
_entry.id   AF-A0A7G9QHB9-F1
#
_cell.length_a   1.000
_cell.length_b   1.000
_cell.length_c   1.000
_cell.angle_alpha   90.00
_cell.angle_beta   90.00
_cell.angle_gamma   90.00
#
_symmetry.space_group_name_H-M   'P 1'
#
loop_
_entity.id
_entity.type
_entity.pdbx_description
1 polymer ?
#
loop_
_entity_poly.entity_id
_entity_poly.type
_entity_poly.pdbx_seq_one_letter_code
_entity_poly.pdbx_strand_id
1 'polypeptide(L)'
;MNEQNLDYLKKSLDYLGFGTKLNDVLESAISRELPAFTLGVTQSYTSANAKKNPAIGSDQVRFMLNFNRSKQSDMYFLNDYEVTLNKAGSALPIRQVFDLERDNRITALQAYKLLSGNSLERDVYTKLENSEGSEKKKVWFKLNLDVQDAYGNHPLKKFYPEFKFELSDAIDKYPFKGLTELGKDGMMKMLRSGHMAPAEMMVGKKAAAVMVTANPQFKGLDVYDKNMAIIRQDEIFPKKEEQKESTVSAEQRTSQKSEIDAGNTEERFPWENQRDGDTSQSEEIGR
;
A
#
# COMPACT_ATOMS: atom_id res chain seq x y z
N MET A 1 -36.51 -16.00 -4.38
CA MET A 1 -35.16 -15.71 -3.84
C MET A 1 -34.24 -16.87 -4.16
N ASN A 2 -33.03 -16.61 -4.65
CA ASN A 2 -32.03 -17.65 -4.93
C ASN A 2 -31.21 -17.94 -3.66
N GLU A 3 -31.60 -19.00 -2.93
CA GLU A 3 -30.98 -19.36 -1.63
C GLU A 3 -29.48 -19.67 -1.73
N GLN A 4 -29.07 -20.34 -2.81
CA GLN A 4 -27.66 -20.68 -3.02
C GLN A 4 -26.80 -19.44 -3.25
N ASN A 5 -27.32 -18.47 -4.02
CA ASN A 5 -26.65 -17.19 -4.22
C ASN A 5 -26.59 -16.37 -2.92
N LEU A 6 -27.65 -16.35 -2.13
CA LEU A 6 -27.66 -15.68 -0.82
C LEU A 6 -26.61 -16.28 0.13
N ASP A 7 -26.54 -17.60 0.26
CA ASP A 7 -25.54 -18.29 1.09
C ASP A 7 -24.11 -17.99 0.61
N TYR A 8 -23.88 -18.00 -0.71
CA TYR A 8 -22.59 -17.61 -1.29
C TYR A 8 -22.20 -16.17 -0.93
N LEU A 9 -23.13 -15.22 -1.00
CA LEU A 9 -22.86 -13.83 -0.65
C LEU A 9 -22.58 -13.67 0.85
N LYS A 10 -23.33 -14.35 1.73
CA LYS A 10 -23.07 -14.38 3.18
C LYS A 10 -21.67 -14.91 3.50
N LYS A 11 -21.27 -16.03 2.88
CA LYS A 11 -19.90 -16.59 3.00
C LYS A 11 -18.83 -15.67 2.44
N SER A 12 -19.12 -14.97 1.34
CA SER A 12 -18.21 -13.99 0.75
C SER A 12 -17.97 -12.80 1.68
N LEU A 13 -19.03 -12.29 2.33
CA LEU A 13 -18.90 -11.23 3.33
C LEU A 13 -18.05 -11.65 4.53
N ASP A 14 -18.24 -12.88 5.01
CA ASP A 14 -17.42 -13.43 6.10
C ASP A 14 -15.94 -13.55 5.70
N TYR A 15 -15.65 -14.14 4.53
CA TYR A 15 -14.30 -14.27 3.99
C TYR A 15 -13.60 -12.92 3.80
N LEU A 16 -14.35 -11.89 3.37
CA LEU A 16 -13.82 -10.54 3.20
C LEU A 16 -13.61 -9.79 4.52
N GLY A 17 -13.99 -10.37 5.66
CA GLY A 17 -13.80 -9.79 6.99
C GLY A 17 -14.90 -8.84 7.43
N PHE A 18 -16.09 -8.92 6.83
CA PHE A 18 -17.28 -8.18 7.28
C PHE A 18 -18.14 -8.97 8.28
N GLY A 19 -17.93 -10.28 8.37
CA GLY A 19 -18.64 -11.18 9.27
C GLY A 19 -20.14 -11.28 8.92
N THR A 20 -20.96 -11.55 9.93
CA THR A 20 -22.40 -11.85 9.75
C THR A 20 -23.33 -10.68 9.99
N LYS A 21 -22.82 -9.51 10.44
CA LYS A 21 -23.64 -8.35 10.84
C LYS A 21 -24.52 -7.78 9.72
N LEU A 22 -24.16 -8.05 8.47
CA LEU A 22 -24.86 -7.57 7.28
C LEU A 22 -25.83 -8.62 6.69
N ASN A 23 -25.90 -9.82 7.25
CA ASN A 23 -26.66 -10.94 6.65
C ASN A 23 -28.16 -10.64 6.55
N ASP A 24 -28.76 -10.10 7.61
CA ASP A 24 -30.21 -9.83 7.64
C ASP A 24 -30.60 -8.72 6.66
N VAL A 25 -29.79 -7.65 6.60
CA VAL A 25 -30.02 -6.53 5.67
C VAL A 25 -29.76 -6.92 4.22
N LEU A 26 -28.78 -7.80 3.97
CA LEU A 26 -28.54 -8.39 2.65
C LEU A 26 -29.74 -9.23 2.20
N GLU A 27 -30.21 -10.13 3.07
CA GLU A 27 -31.37 -11.00 2.78
C GLU A 27 -32.64 -10.18 2.54
N SER A 28 -32.87 -9.13 3.33
CA SER A 28 -33.99 -8.22 3.13
C SER A 28 -33.92 -7.48 1.78
N ALA A 29 -32.75 -6.98 1.39
CA ALA A 29 -32.55 -6.30 0.12
C ALA A 29 -32.79 -7.24 -1.09
N ILE A 30 -32.29 -8.47 -1.01
CA ILE A 30 -32.48 -9.49 -2.05
C ILE A 30 -33.95 -9.95 -2.12
N SER A 31 -34.60 -10.15 -0.98
CA SER A 31 -36.02 -10.53 -0.90
C SER A 31 -36.95 -9.47 -1.48
N ARG A 32 -36.57 -8.19 -1.40
CA ARG A 32 -37.28 -7.06 -2.01
C ARG A 32 -36.96 -6.85 -3.48
N GLU A 33 -36.13 -7.70 -4.06
CA GLU A 33 -35.79 -7.67 -5.48
C GLU A 33 -35.15 -6.35 -5.96
N LEU A 34 -34.42 -5.65 -5.08
CA LEU A 34 -33.81 -4.37 -5.41
C LEU A 34 -32.78 -4.52 -6.55
N PRO A 35 -32.83 -3.72 -7.63
CA PRO A 35 -31.91 -3.87 -8.76
C PRO A 35 -30.45 -3.58 -8.41
N ALA A 36 -30.23 -2.66 -7.46
CA ALA A 36 -28.92 -2.34 -6.88
C ALA A 36 -29.12 -1.80 -5.46
N PHE A 37 -28.14 -2.04 -4.59
CA PHE A 37 -28.15 -1.52 -3.22
C PHE A 37 -26.73 -1.49 -2.64
N THR A 38 -26.56 -0.70 -1.58
CA THR A 38 -25.29 -0.57 -0.86
C THR A 38 -25.47 -0.90 0.61
N LEU A 39 -24.58 -1.72 1.17
CA LEU A 39 -24.59 -2.08 2.59
C LEU A 39 -23.41 -1.41 3.31
N GLY A 40 -23.71 -0.66 4.38
CA GLY A 40 -22.71 0.06 5.16
C GLY A 40 -22.31 -0.67 6.44
N VAL A 41 -21.01 -0.76 6.72
CA VAL A 41 -20.49 -1.23 8.02
C VAL A 41 -19.31 -0.37 8.47
N THR A 42 -19.22 -0.10 9.77
CA THR A 42 -18.07 0.59 10.37
C THR A 42 -17.31 -0.38 11.27
N GLN A 43 -15.99 -0.35 11.16
CA GLN A 43 -15.06 -1.12 12.00
C GLN A 43 -14.03 -0.18 12.61
N SER A 44 -13.56 -0.50 13.82
CA SER A 44 -12.50 0.26 14.48
C SER A 44 -11.22 -0.57 14.53
N TYR A 45 -10.09 0.06 14.21
CA TYR A 45 -8.77 -0.56 14.25
C TYR A 45 -7.84 0.21 15.19
N THR A 46 -7.09 -0.50 16.01
CA THR A 46 -6.11 0.14 16.90
C THR A 46 -4.81 0.39 16.15
N SER A 47 -4.50 1.65 15.87
CA SER A 47 -3.23 2.06 15.24
C SER A 47 -2.04 1.89 16.20
N ALA A 48 -0.81 1.88 15.65
CA ALA A 48 0.41 1.82 16.46
C ALA A 48 0.51 3.02 17.42
N ASN A 49 0.03 4.19 17.00
CA ASN A 49 -0.04 5.40 17.82
C ASN A 49 -1.05 5.26 18.97
N ALA A 50 -2.23 4.72 18.67
CA ALA A 50 -3.28 4.48 19.67
C ALA A 50 -2.84 3.52 20.79
N LYS A 51 -2.03 2.50 20.46
CA LYS A 51 -1.46 1.58 21.47
C LYS A 51 -0.54 2.28 22.47
N LYS A 52 0.15 3.35 22.06
CA LYS A 52 1.08 4.11 22.92
C LYS A 52 0.38 5.21 23.70
N ASN A 53 -0.59 5.88 23.08
CA ASN A 53 -1.40 6.89 23.74
C ASN A 53 -2.90 6.60 23.49
N PRO A 54 -3.60 5.95 24.43
CA PRO A 54 -5.02 5.66 24.32
C PRO A 54 -5.90 6.89 24.10
N ALA A 55 -5.44 8.09 24.48
CA ALA A 55 -6.15 9.34 24.25
C ALA A 55 -6.26 9.73 22.77
N ILE A 56 -5.38 9.18 21.90
CA ILE A 56 -5.46 9.38 20.44
C ILE A 56 -6.70 8.67 19.86
N GLY A 57 -7.16 7.59 20.49
CA GLY A 57 -8.30 6.79 20.03
C GLY A 57 -7.97 5.82 18.90
N SER A 58 -8.95 5.06 18.45
CA SER A 58 -8.82 4.07 17.37
C SER A 58 -9.16 4.67 16.01
N ASP A 59 -8.52 4.17 14.95
CA ASP A 59 -8.87 4.48 13.57
C ASP A 59 -10.29 3.96 13.28
N GLN A 60 -11.09 4.77 12.59
CA GLN A 60 -12.45 4.41 12.17
C GLN A 60 -12.50 4.17 10.67
N VAL A 61 -12.94 2.98 10.27
CA VAL A 61 -13.03 2.58 8.88
C VAL A 61 -14.47 2.29 8.51
N ARG A 62 -15.00 3.10 7.58
CA ARG A 62 -16.32 2.89 7.00
C ARG A 62 -16.18 2.12 5.69
N PHE A 63 -17.00 1.10 5.52
CA PHE A 63 -17.11 0.32 4.29
C PHE A 63 -18.52 0.48 3.71
N MET A 64 -18.60 0.67 2.41
CA MET A 64 -19.84 0.73 1.63
C MET A 64 -19.75 -0.31 0.51
N LEU A 65 -20.45 -1.44 0.70
CA LEU A 65 -20.41 -2.62 -0.16
C LEU A 65 -21.49 -2.53 -1.24
N ASN A 66 -21.11 -2.54 -2.51
CA ASN A 66 -22.03 -2.30 -3.62
C ASN A 66 -22.48 -3.61 -4.28
N PHE A 67 -23.79 -3.81 -4.31
CA PHE A 67 -24.44 -4.98 -4.87
C PHE A 67 -25.35 -4.61 -6.04
N ASN A 68 -25.43 -5.50 -7.03
CA ASN A 68 -26.41 -5.42 -8.10
C ASN A 68 -27.03 -6.78 -8.41
N ARG A 69 -28.25 -6.74 -8.96
CA ARG A 69 -28.92 -7.91 -9.53
C ARG A 69 -28.47 -8.08 -10.98
N SER A 70 -28.29 -9.33 -11.39
CA SER A 70 -28.13 -9.71 -12.78
C SER A 70 -29.30 -9.22 -13.63
N LYS A 71 -29.02 -8.77 -14.86
CA LYS A 71 -30.08 -8.50 -15.85
C LYS A 71 -30.60 -9.76 -16.53
N GLN A 72 -29.88 -10.87 -16.41
CA GLN A 72 -30.10 -12.12 -17.15
C GLN A 72 -30.52 -13.28 -16.25
N SER A 73 -30.46 -13.12 -14.93
CA SER A 73 -30.78 -14.15 -13.95
C SER A 73 -31.30 -13.54 -12.64
N ASP A 74 -31.65 -14.38 -11.68
CA ASP A 74 -32.02 -13.98 -10.32
C ASP A 74 -30.83 -13.81 -9.37
N MET A 75 -29.60 -13.88 -9.90
CA MET A 75 -28.38 -13.76 -9.12
C MET A 75 -28.07 -12.32 -8.73
N TYR A 76 -27.47 -12.16 -7.56
CA TYR A 76 -26.87 -10.93 -7.07
C TYR A 76 -25.36 -11.07 -6.97
N PHE A 77 -24.67 -9.96 -7.18
CA PHE A 77 -23.22 -9.87 -7.13
C PHE A 77 -22.78 -8.75 -6.21
N LEU A 78 -21.68 -9.00 -5.48
CA LEU A 78 -20.88 -7.98 -4.80
C LEU A 78 -19.74 -7.61 -5.74
N ASN A 79 -19.73 -6.38 -6.28
CA ASN A 79 -18.77 -6.00 -7.33
C ASN A 79 -17.56 -5.26 -6.77
N ASP A 80 -17.83 -4.27 -5.93
CA ASP A 80 -16.82 -3.41 -5.35
C ASP A 80 -17.25 -2.94 -3.97
N TYR A 81 -16.34 -2.27 -3.28
CA TYR A 81 -16.67 -1.53 -2.08
C TYR A 81 -15.81 -0.28 -1.94
N GLU A 82 -16.43 0.78 -1.42
CA GLU A 82 -15.74 1.99 -1.01
C GLU A 82 -15.30 1.86 0.45
N VAL A 83 -14.08 2.29 0.73
CA VAL A 83 -13.48 2.36 2.06
C VAL A 83 -13.15 3.81 2.36
N THR A 84 -13.56 4.28 3.53
CA THR A 84 -13.14 5.57 4.08
C THR A 84 -12.44 5.33 5.42
N LEU A 85 -11.15 5.63 5.49
CA LEU A 85 -10.34 5.57 6.71
C LEU A 85 -10.23 6.97 7.33
N ASN A 86 -10.72 7.10 8.56
CA ASN A 86 -10.46 8.24 9.43
C ASN A 86 -9.36 7.84 10.42
N LYS A 87 -8.12 8.27 10.15
CA LYS A 87 -6.98 8.02 11.03
C LYS A 87 -7.13 8.85 12.30
N ALA A 88 -6.90 8.23 13.45
CA ALA A 88 -6.86 8.91 14.72
C ALA A 88 -5.76 9.97 14.73
N GLY A 89 -6.11 11.22 15.04
CA GLY A 89 -5.20 12.37 14.98
C GLY A 89 -4.99 12.99 13.59
N SER A 90 -5.65 12.48 12.54
CA SER A 90 -5.69 13.12 11.21
C SER A 90 -7.03 13.83 11.01
N ALA A 91 -6.99 15.02 10.40
CA ALA A 91 -8.20 15.77 10.06
C ALA A 91 -8.85 15.29 8.75
N LEU A 92 -8.05 14.71 7.83
CA LEU A 92 -8.52 14.34 6.51
C LEU A 92 -8.76 12.83 6.39
N PRO A 93 -9.93 12.40 5.88
CA PRO A 93 -10.19 11.00 5.57
C PRO A 93 -9.42 10.57 4.32
N ILE A 94 -9.07 9.29 4.26
CA ILE A 94 -8.51 8.64 3.06
C ILE A 94 -9.60 7.76 2.47
N ARG A 95 -9.86 7.91 1.17
CA ARG A 95 -10.88 7.15 0.45
C ARG A 95 -10.26 6.26 -0.62
N GLN A 96 -10.81 5.06 -0.78
CA GLN A 96 -10.43 4.14 -1.85
C GLN A 96 -11.60 3.23 -2.21
N VAL A 97 -11.82 3.01 -3.50
CA VAL A 97 -12.68 1.94 -4.01
C VAL A 97 -11.82 0.74 -4.38
N PHE A 98 -12.21 -0.44 -3.90
CA PHE A 98 -11.64 -1.73 -4.30
C PHE A 98 -12.67 -2.53 -5.07
N ASP A 99 -12.30 -2.92 -6.29
CA ASP A 99 -13.08 -3.83 -7.13
C ASP A 99 -12.68 -5.27 -6.82
N LEU A 100 -13.65 -6.15 -6.54
CA LEU A 100 -13.37 -7.50 -6.07
C LEU A 100 -12.64 -8.34 -7.12
N GLU A 101 -12.93 -8.15 -8.40
CA GLU A 101 -12.32 -8.92 -9.50
C GLU A 101 -10.95 -8.34 -9.85
N ARG A 102 -10.89 -7.05 -10.19
CA ARG A 102 -9.67 -6.35 -10.60
C ARG A 102 -8.62 -6.31 -9.50
N ASP A 103 -9.03 -6.08 -8.26
CA ASP A 103 -8.12 -5.85 -7.14
C ASP A 103 -7.87 -7.10 -6.31
N ASN A 104 -8.27 -8.29 -6.80
CA ASN A 104 -7.95 -9.59 -6.19
C ASN A 104 -8.55 -9.78 -4.79
N ARG A 105 -9.81 -9.35 -4.62
CA ARG A 105 -10.60 -9.57 -3.40
C ARG A 105 -9.88 -9.13 -2.13
N ILE A 106 -9.35 -7.91 -2.12
CA ILE A 106 -8.78 -7.28 -0.92
C ILE A 106 -9.82 -7.38 0.21
N THR A 107 -9.41 -7.87 1.39
CA THR A 107 -10.28 -7.97 2.57
C THR A 107 -10.35 -6.66 3.34
N ALA A 108 -11.31 -6.51 4.24
CA ALA A 108 -11.47 -5.32 5.09
C ALA A 108 -10.17 -4.93 5.83
N LEU A 109 -9.50 -5.91 6.44
CA LEU A 109 -8.23 -5.69 7.15
C LEU A 109 -7.09 -5.31 6.19
N GLN A 110 -7.07 -5.90 4.99
CA GLN A 110 -6.04 -5.59 3.97
C GLN A 110 -6.24 -4.19 3.40
N ALA A 111 -7.48 -3.79 3.13
CA ALA A 111 -7.82 -2.43 2.74
C ALA A 111 -7.35 -1.42 3.80
N TYR A 112 -7.67 -1.66 5.08
CA TYR A 112 -7.19 -0.80 6.17
C TYR A 112 -5.66 -0.68 6.17
N LYS A 113 -4.92 -1.77 5.97
CA LYS A 113 -3.44 -1.75 5.90
C LYS A 113 -2.93 -0.93 4.71
N LEU A 114 -3.54 -1.08 3.53
CA LEU A 114 -3.20 -0.30 2.35
C LEU A 114 -3.45 1.20 2.55
N LEU A 115 -4.61 1.59 3.08
CA LEU A 115 -4.95 2.99 3.38
C LEU A 115 -4.09 3.55 4.54
N SER A 116 -3.54 2.67 5.37
CA SER A 116 -2.55 3.05 6.39
C SER A 116 -1.18 3.37 5.80
N GLY A 117 -0.94 3.07 4.52
CA GLY A 117 0.33 3.29 3.82
C GLY A 117 1.22 2.04 3.71
N ASN A 118 0.79 0.92 4.30
CA ASN A 118 1.54 -0.32 4.31
C ASN A 118 1.41 -1.06 2.97
N SER A 119 2.41 -1.88 2.68
CA SER A 119 2.39 -2.80 1.55
C SER A 119 2.09 -4.21 2.03
N LEU A 120 1.43 -5.03 1.21
CA LEU A 120 1.13 -6.43 1.54
C LEU A 120 1.30 -7.34 0.32
N GLU A 121 1.63 -8.60 0.57
CA GLU A 121 1.79 -9.66 -0.42
C GLU A 121 0.48 -10.48 -0.50
N ARG A 122 0.07 -10.78 -1.72
CA ARG A 122 -1.10 -11.60 -2.03
C ARG A 122 -0.78 -12.58 -3.13
N ASP A 123 -1.49 -13.71 -3.10
CA ASP A 123 -1.53 -14.63 -4.21
C ASP A 123 -2.50 -14.10 -5.28
N VAL A 124 -2.00 -13.93 -6.50
CA VAL A 124 -2.72 -13.53 -7.70
C VAL A 124 -2.74 -14.72 -8.66
N TYR A 125 -3.93 -15.07 -9.14
CA TYR A 125 -4.12 -16.18 -10.08
C TYR A 125 -4.32 -15.61 -11.48
N THR A 126 -3.42 -15.94 -12.40
CA THR A 126 -3.52 -15.51 -13.81
C THR A 126 -3.85 -16.73 -14.67
N LYS A 127 -4.79 -16.58 -15.59
CA LYS A 127 -5.09 -17.65 -16.56
C LYS A 127 -3.90 -17.81 -17.50
N LEU A 128 -3.46 -19.05 -17.71
CA LEU A 128 -2.42 -19.34 -18.69
C LEU A 128 -3.03 -19.24 -20.09
N GLU A 129 -2.42 -18.46 -20.99
CA GLU A 129 -2.97 -18.20 -22.33
C GLU A 129 -3.15 -19.47 -23.18
N ASN A 130 -2.46 -20.57 -22.85
CA ASN A 130 -2.44 -21.81 -23.62
C ASN A 130 -2.75 -23.08 -22.81
N SER A 131 -3.42 -22.98 -21.66
CA SER A 131 -3.78 -24.15 -20.84
C SER A 131 -5.00 -23.88 -19.95
N GLU A 132 -5.74 -24.92 -19.56
CA GLU A 132 -6.82 -24.81 -18.56
C GLU A 132 -6.32 -24.51 -17.13
N GLY A 133 -5.01 -24.28 -16.96
CA GLY A 133 -4.39 -23.98 -15.68
C GLY A 133 -4.40 -22.50 -15.32
N SER A 134 -4.31 -22.22 -14.02
CA SER A 134 -3.98 -20.88 -13.51
C SER A 134 -2.58 -20.89 -12.91
N GLU A 135 -1.80 -19.87 -13.23
CA GLU A 135 -0.51 -19.63 -12.57
C GLU A 135 -0.75 -18.77 -11.32
N LYS A 136 -0.22 -19.25 -10.19
CA LYS A 136 -0.27 -18.55 -8.92
C LYS A 136 1.02 -17.76 -8.71
N LYS A 137 0.92 -16.43 -8.70
CA LYS A 137 2.05 -15.53 -8.43
C LYS A 137 1.87 -14.79 -7.10
N LYS A 138 2.96 -14.62 -6.36
CA LYS A 138 3.01 -13.74 -5.19
C LYS A 138 3.27 -12.32 -5.65
N VAL A 139 2.36 -11.41 -5.33
CA VAL A 139 2.37 -10.03 -5.82
C VAL A 139 2.23 -9.09 -4.63
N TRP A 140 3.06 -8.05 -4.59
CA TRP A 140 2.94 -7.00 -3.59
C TRP A 140 1.99 -5.90 -4.05
N PHE A 141 1.20 -5.38 -3.13
CA PHE A 141 0.22 -4.32 -3.33
C PHE A 141 0.61 -3.13 -2.46
N LYS A 142 0.59 -1.92 -3.05
CA LYS A 142 0.79 -0.64 -2.32
C LYS A 142 -0.05 0.45 -2.96
N LEU A 143 -0.76 1.24 -2.14
CA LEU A 143 -1.42 2.46 -2.61
C LEU A 143 -0.39 3.60 -2.71
N ASN A 144 -0.49 4.39 -3.77
CA ASN A 144 0.19 5.67 -3.85
C ASN A 144 -0.70 6.75 -3.21
N LEU A 145 -0.47 7.03 -1.92
CA LEU A 145 -1.30 7.97 -1.15
C LEU A 145 -1.01 9.45 -1.47
N ASP A 146 0.06 9.73 -2.20
CA ASP A 146 0.50 11.09 -2.54
C ASP A 146 -0.28 11.69 -3.72
N VAL A 147 -1.01 10.85 -4.47
CA VAL A 147 -1.78 11.26 -5.64
C VAL A 147 -3.20 10.69 -5.60
N GLN A 148 -4.14 11.45 -6.13
CA GLN A 148 -5.53 11.03 -6.32
C GLN A 148 -5.91 11.13 -7.80
N ASP A 149 -6.71 10.19 -8.27
CA ASP A 149 -7.34 10.27 -9.58
C ASP A 149 -8.57 11.21 -9.57
N ALA A 150 -9.21 11.39 -10.73
CA ALA A 150 -10.40 12.22 -10.87
C ALA A 150 -11.59 11.79 -10.00
N TYR A 151 -11.58 10.55 -9.50
CA TYR A 151 -12.60 9.99 -8.63
C TYR A 151 -12.17 9.98 -7.16
N GLY A 152 -11.04 10.59 -6.82
CA GLY A 152 -10.51 10.64 -5.46
C GLY A 152 -9.98 9.30 -4.95
N ASN A 153 -9.65 8.36 -5.85
CA ASN A 153 -8.98 7.11 -5.50
C ASN A 153 -7.46 7.26 -5.61
N HIS A 154 -6.75 6.42 -4.86
CA HIS A 154 -5.31 6.32 -4.91
C HIS A 154 -4.88 5.19 -5.86
N PRO A 155 -3.89 5.40 -6.76
CA PRO A 155 -3.39 4.35 -7.63
C PRO A 155 -2.85 3.15 -6.85
N LEU A 156 -3.40 1.96 -7.10
CA LEU A 156 -2.95 0.70 -6.52
C LEU A 156 -1.86 0.08 -7.39
N LYS A 157 -0.62 0.14 -6.92
CA LYS A 157 0.53 -0.48 -7.62
C LYS A 157 0.64 -1.96 -7.23
N LYS A 158 0.88 -2.80 -8.24
CA LYS A 158 1.15 -4.23 -8.13
C LYS A 158 2.61 -4.49 -8.52
N PHE A 159 3.39 -5.10 -7.63
CA PHE A 159 4.77 -5.49 -7.89
C PHE A 159 4.83 -7.00 -8.01
N TYR A 160 4.92 -7.47 -9.25
CA TYR A 160 5.04 -8.88 -9.58
C TYR A 160 6.48 -9.39 -9.35
N PRO A 161 6.72 -10.71 -9.30
CA PRO A 161 8.06 -11.28 -9.08
C PRO A 161 9.13 -10.74 -10.05
N GLU A 162 8.75 -10.39 -11.27
CA GLU A 162 9.61 -9.81 -12.30
C GLU A 162 10.18 -8.43 -11.89
N PHE A 163 9.56 -7.75 -10.92
CA PHE A 163 10.07 -6.52 -10.32
C PHE A 163 11.31 -6.77 -9.43
N LYS A 164 11.59 -8.02 -9.04
CA LYS A 164 12.76 -8.44 -8.24
C LYS A 164 12.84 -7.72 -6.90
N PHE A 165 11.74 -7.74 -6.14
CA PHE A 165 11.74 -7.35 -4.74
C PHE A 165 11.71 -8.61 -3.87
N GLU A 166 12.85 -8.92 -3.25
CA GLU A 166 12.96 -10.00 -2.27
C GLU A 166 12.99 -9.44 -0.86
N LEU A 167 11.98 -9.80 -0.07
CA LEU A 167 11.83 -9.28 1.30
C LEU A 167 12.96 -9.74 2.22
N SER A 168 13.45 -10.98 2.04
CA SER A 168 14.57 -11.51 2.81
C SER A 168 15.81 -10.64 2.61
N ASP A 169 16.20 -10.43 1.36
CA ASP A 169 17.35 -9.61 0.98
C ASP A 169 17.17 -8.15 1.40
N ALA A 170 15.94 -7.64 1.36
CA ALA A 170 15.63 -6.31 1.87
C ALA A 170 15.88 -6.21 3.38
N ILE A 171 15.49 -7.21 4.16
CA ILE A 171 15.74 -7.25 5.62
C ILE A 171 17.24 -7.32 5.92
N ASP A 172 18.01 -8.11 5.17
CA ASP A 172 19.45 -8.31 5.38
C ASP A 172 20.28 -7.03 5.17
N LYS A 173 19.75 -6.06 4.42
CA LYS A 173 20.41 -4.76 4.22
C LYS A 173 20.36 -3.87 5.46
N TYR A 174 19.44 -4.09 6.38
CA TYR A 174 19.24 -3.21 7.54
C TYR A 174 20.02 -3.71 8.76
N PRO A 175 20.65 -2.80 9.53
CA PRO A 175 21.50 -3.17 10.68
C PRO A 175 20.67 -3.55 11.92
N PHE A 176 19.80 -4.56 11.81
CA PHE A 176 19.03 -5.09 12.93
C PHE A 176 19.92 -5.75 13.97
N LYS A 177 19.55 -5.59 15.25
CA LYS A 177 20.23 -6.22 16.39
C LYS A 177 19.52 -7.48 16.81
N GLY A 178 20.28 -8.55 17.03
CA GLY A 178 19.75 -9.80 17.59
C GLY A 178 18.72 -10.51 16.71
N LEU A 179 18.67 -10.19 15.41
CA LEU A 179 17.75 -10.83 14.48
C LEU A 179 18.27 -12.22 14.13
N THR A 180 17.68 -13.23 14.75
CA THR A 180 17.91 -14.65 14.40
C THR A 180 17.12 -15.02 13.15
N GLU A 181 17.45 -16.14 12.50
CA GLU A 181 16.67 -16.65 11.36
C GLU A 181 15.19 -16.85 11.70
N LEU A 182 14.89 -17.39 12.88
CA LEU A 182 13.50 -17.54 13.35
C LEU A 182 12.81 -16.17 13.55
N GLY A 183 13.55 -15.19 14.07
CA GLY A 183 13.05 -13.81 14.19
C GLY A 183 12.79 -13.16 12.84
N LYS A 184 13.67 -13.39 11.87
CA LYS A 184 13.54 -12.93 10.48
C LYS A 184 12.31 -13.56 9.81
N ASP A 185 12.08 -14.85 9.98
CA ASP A 185 10.88 -15.53 9.49
C ASP A 185 9.59 -14.95 10.07
N GLY A 186 9.58 -14.68 11.38
CA GLY A 186 8.48 -14.02 12.06
C GLY A 186 8.23 -12.62 11.49
N MET A 187 9.28 -11.82 11.34
CA MET A 187 9.22 -10.49 10.73
C MET A 187 8.68 -10.57 9.30
N MET A 188 9.18 -11.48 8.46
CA MET A 188 8.71 -11.65 7.09
C MET A 188 7.21 -11.97 7.04
N LYS A 189 6.68 -12.82 7.93
CA LYS A 189 5.24 -13.12 7.98
C LYS A 189 4.40 -11.88 8.32
N MET A 190 4.86 -11.07 9.26
CA MET A 190 4.19 -9.81 9.62
C MET A 190 4.21 -8.82 8.44
N LEU A 191 5.38 -8.63 7.84
CA LEU A 191 5.56 -7.69 6.73
C LEU A 191 4.80 -8.11 5.47
N ARG A 192 4.81 -9.39 5.09
CA ARG A 192 4.01 -9.92 3.96
C ARG A 192 2.52 -9.71 4.15
N SER A 193 2.02 -9.77 5.37
CA SER A 193 0.61 -9.52 5.64
C SER A 193 0.28 -8.03 5.79
N GLY A 194 1.24 -7.13 5.60
CA GLY A 194 1.07 -5.68 5.76
C GLY A 194 0.96 -5.21 7.22
N HIS A 195 1.41 -6.03 8.18
CA HIS A 195 1.61 -5.59 9.55
C HIS A 195 2.98 -4.91 9.72
N MET A 196 3.07 -4.01 10.70
CA MET A 196 4.34 -3.42 11.13
C MET A 196 5.04 -4.41 12.06
N ALA A 197 6.33 -4.65 11.84
CA ALA A 197 7.14 -5.49 12.72
C ALA A 197 7.96 -4.60 13.69
N PRO A 198 7.93 -4.86 15.01
CA PRO A 198 8.85 -4.21 15.94
C PRO A 198 10.25 -4.81 15.79
N ALA A 199 11.27 -3.97 15.87
CA ALA A 199 12.66 -4.40 15.84
C ALA A 199 13.56 -3.44 16.62
N GLU A 200 14.78 -3.87 16.89
CA GLU A 200 15.87 -2.99 17.33
C GLU A 200 16.94 -2.97 16.24
N MET A 201 17.45 -1.79 15.91
CA MET A 201 18.51 -1.64 14.89
C MET A 201 19.45 -0.48 15.23
N MET A 202 20.58 -0.42 14.54
CA MET A 202 21.47 0.74 14.58
C MET A 202 20.98 1.82 13.60
N VAL A 203 20.72 3.01 14.11
CA VAL A 203 20.49 4.22 13.30
C VAL A 203 21.72 5.10 13.48
N GLY A 204 22.56 5.17 12.45
CA GLY A 204 23.91 5.70 12.56
C GLY A 204 24.74 4.95 13.61
N LYS A 205 25.04 5.63 14.74
CA LYS A 205 25.83 5.05 15.85
C LYS A 205 25.00 4.68 17.08
N LYS A 206 23.68 4.85 17.04
CA LYS A 206 22.81 4.63 18.20
C LYS A 206 21.88 3.44 17.98
N ALA A 207 21.68 2.67 19.03
CA ALA A 207 20.65 1.64 19.06
C ALA A 207 19.28 2.30 19.20
N ALA A 208 18.32 1.90 18.36
CA ALA A 208 16.96 2.42 18.41
C ALA A 208 15.94 1.29 18.25
N ALA A 209 14.90 1.32 19.07
CA ALA A 209 13.69 0.53 18.86
C ALA A 209 12.86 1.20 17.76
N VAL A 210 12.49 0.42 16.75
CA VAL A 210 11.82 0.88 15.53
C VAL A 210 10.61 0.01 15.20
N MET A 211 9.72 0.54 14.38
CA MET A 211 8.72 -0.24 13.65
C MET A 211 9.12 -0.27 12.17
N VAL A 212 8.93 -1.40 11.49
CA VAL A 212 9.26 -1.52 10.06
C VAL A 212 8.07 -2.03 9.24
N THR A 213 7.96 -1.58 8.00
CA THR A 213 7.02 -2.10 6.99
C THR A 213 7.74 -2.42 5.69
N ALA A 214 7.20 -3.34 4.89
CA ALA A 214 7.75 -3.62 3.57
C ALA A 214 7.51 -2.44 2.61
N ASN A 215 8.55 -2.06 1.87
CA ASN A 215 8.45 -1.08 0.78
C ASN A 215 8.96 -1.69 -0.54
N PRO A 216 8.07 -2.41 -1.28
CA PRO A 216 8.43 -2.99 -2.57
C PRO A 216 8.82 -1.91 -3.58
N GLN A 217 8.22 -0.71 -3.55
CA GLN A 217 8.51 0.36 -4.51
C GLN A 217 10.00 0.76 -4.52
N PHE A 218 10.62 0.82 -3.33
CA PHE A 218 12.04 1.13 -3.18
C PHE A 218 12.90 -0.10 -2.88
N LYS A 219 12.35 -1.31 -3.07
CA LYS A 219 13.03 -2.60 -2.82
C LYS A 219 13.68 -2.69 -1.43
N GLY A 220 13.00 -2.14 -0.42
CA GLY A 220 13.52 -1.97 0.93
C GLY A 220 12.42 -2.01 1.99
N LEU A 221 12.68 -1.36 3.12
CA LEU A 221 11.76 -1.23 4.25
C LEU A 221 11.53 0.25 4.56
N ASP A 222 10.31 0.59 4.94
CA ASP A 222 10.05 1.85 5.65
C ASP A 222 10.32 1.62 7.13
N VAL A 223 11.05 2.55 7.76
CA VAL A 223 11.44 2.47 9.16
C VAL A 223 10.85 3.65 9.91
N TYR A 224 10.27 3.39 11.08
CA TYR A 224 9.61 4.40 11.89
C TYR A 224 10.17 4.41 13.31
N ASP A 225 10.29 5.61 13.88
CA ASP A 225 10.74 5.80 15.25
C ASP A 225 9.63 5.48 16.27
N LYS A 226 9.91 5.77 17.54
CA LYS A 226 8.94 5.57 18.63
C LYS A 226 7.66 6.43 18.50
N ASN A 227 7.70 7.52 17.75
CA ASN A 227 6.59 8.43 17.52
C ASN A 227 5.88 8.17 16.17
N MET A 228 6.22 7.06 15.49
CA MET A 228 5.75 6.74 14.14
C MET A 228 6.16 7.77 13.07
N ALA A 229 7.22 8.54 13.33
CA ALA A 229 7.87 9.37 12.32
C ALA A 229 8.82 8.52 11.47
N ILE A 230 8.85 8.77 10.17
CA ILE A 230 9.75 8.06 9.25
C ILE A 230 11.20 8.39 9.59
N ILE A 231 12.03 7.36 9.75
CA ILE A 231 13.49 7.48 9.82
C ILE A 231 14.02 7.38 8.39
N ARG A 232 14.69 8.44 7.94
CA ARG A 232 15.18 8.52 6.56
C ARG A 232 16.38 7.58 6.34
N GLN A 233 16.55 7.14 5.10
CA GLN A 233 17.58 6.16 4.75
C GLN A 233 19.01 6.68 5.00
N ASP A 234 19.25 7.99 4.83
CA ASP A 234 20.52 8.66 5.11
C ASP A 234 20.86 8.70 6.61
N GLU A 235 19.86 8.68 7.49
CA GLU A 235 20.06 8.59 8.94
C GLU A 235 20.42 7.17 9.39
N ILE A 236 19.87 6.17 8.69
CA ILE A 236 20.17 4.75 8.94
C ILE A 236 21.56 4.42 8.39
N PHE A 237 21.84 4.85 7.16
CA PHE A 237 23.07 4.60 6.42
C PHE A 237 23.78 5.93 6.14
N PRO A 238 24.40 6.57 7.16
CA PRO A 238 25.15 7.80 6.94
C PRO A 238 26.26 7.54 5.93
N LYS A 239 26.29 8.35 4.87
CA LYS A 239 27.42 8.33 3.92
C LYS A 239 28.69 8.60 4.73
N LYS A 240 29.70 7.74 4.57
CA LYS A 240 31.04 8.04 5.09
C LYS A 240 31.48 9.32 4.37
N GLU A 241 31.62 10.41 5.12
CA GLU A 241 32.38 11.56 4.63
C GLU A 241 33.79 11.06 4.32
N GLU A 242 34.14 11.00 3.04
CA GLU A 242 35.55 11.04 2.66
C GLU A 242 36.10 12.34 3.23
N GLN A 243 37.05 12.21 4.16
CA GLN A 243 37.83 13.31 4.68
C GLN A 243 38.51 14.01 3.50
N LYS A 244 37.89 15.08 2.98
CA LYS A 244 38.61 16.07 2.19
C LYS A 244 39.42 16.89 3.17
N GLU A 245 40.70 16.55 3.25
CA GLU A 245 41.72 17.41 3.84
C GLU A 245 41.56 18.83 3.28
N SER A 246 41.46 19.75 4.22
CA SER A 246 41.59 21.18 4.04
C SER A 246 42.88 21.55 3.31
N THR A 247 42.76 22.20 2.15
CA THR A 247 43.72 23.22 1.75
C THR A 247 42.99 24.54 1.62
N VAL A 248 43.32 25.42 2.56
CA VAL A 248 42.87 26.81 2.62
C VAL A 248 43.72 27.57 1.60
N SER A 249 43.09 28.31 0.70
CA SER A 249 43.70 29.44 0.01
C SER A 249 42.69 30.57 0.02
N ALA A 250 42.95 31.55 0.89
CA ALA A 250 42.20 32.77 1.02
C ALA A 250 42.78 33.83 0.08
N GLU A 251 41.90 34.51 -0.66
CA GLU A 251 41.93 35.88 -1.21
C GLU A 251 41.00 35.88 -2.44
N GLN A 252 39.96 36.69 -2.59
CA GLN A 252 39.74 38.06 -2.12
C GLN A 252 38.23 38.41 -2.16
N ARG A 253 37.78 39.22 -1.19
CA ARG A 253 36.46 39.88 -1.09
C ARG A 253 36.31 40.89 -2.26
N THR A 254 35.14 41.28 -2.79
CA THR A 254 34.08 42.15 -2.20
C THR A 254 32.96 42.30 -3.27
N SER A 255 31.72 41.82 -3.06
CA SER A 255 30.47 42.52 -2.66
C SER A 255 29.79 43.49 -3.66
N GLN A 256 28.60 43.11 -4.18
CA GLN A 256 27.27 43.79 -4.08
C GLN A 256 26.23 43.06 -4.99
N LYS A 257 25.20 42.36 -4.43
CA LYS A 257 23.75 42.72 -4.32
C LYS A 257 23.12 43.20 -5.64
N SER A 258 21.98 42.73 -6.17
CA SER A 258 20.78 41.96 -5.72
C SER A 258 20.00 41.57 -7.00
N GLU A 259 19.36 40.41 -7.17
CA GLU A 259 17.97 40.06 -6.78
C GLU A 259 17.65 38.59 -7.16
N ILE A 260 16.63 38.05 -6.48
CA ILE A 260 16.11 36.67 -6.36
C ILE A 260 15.10 36.43 -7.51
N ASP A 261 14.92 35.28 -8.18
CA ASP A 261 14.31 34.01 -7.70
C ASP A 261 14.47 32.93 -8.80
N ALA A 262 15.17 31.83 -8.55
CA ALA A 262 14.67 30.48 -8.21
C ALA A 262 14.10 29.64 -9.37
N GLY A 263 15.02 28.95 -10.07
CA GLY A 263 14.78 27.62 -10.62
C GLY A 263 15.51 26.59 -9.76
N ASN A 264 14.78 25.79 -8.98
CA ASN A 264 15.39 24.70 -8.23
C ASN A 264 15.51 23.48 -9.16
N THR A 265 16.75 23.13 -9.46
CA THR A 265 17.14 21.98 -10.27
C THR A 265 17.13 20.77 -9.36
N GLU A 266 16.11 19.91 -9.48
CA GLU A 266 16.12 18.61 -8.84
C GLU A 266 17.19 17.72 -9.49
N GLU A 267 18.09 17.22 -8.65
CA GLU A 267 19.10 16.23 -9.01
C GLU A 267 18.42 14.96 -9.57
N ARG A 268 18.58 14.74 -10.87
CA ARG A 268 18.12 13.55 -11.58
C ARG A 268 18.90 12.31 -11.14
N PHE A 269 18.18 11.23 -10.83
CA PHE A 269 18.78 9.96 -10.40
C PHE A 269 19.20 9.06 -11.58
N PRO A 270 20.24 8.21 -11.42
CA PRO A 270 20.92 7.51 -12.53
C PRO A 270 20.16 6.36 -13.23
N TRP A 271 18.85 6.19 -13.01
CA TRP A 271 18.07 5.09 -13.58
C TRP A 271 16.88 5.55 -14.43
N GLU A 272 16.81 6.84 -14.74
CA GLU A 272 15.82 7.43 -15.67
C GLU A 272 16.18 7.18 -17.16
N ASN A 273 17.33 6.58 -17.46
CA ASN A 273 17.79 6.27 -18.83
C ASN A 273 17.35 4.90 -19.35
N GLN A 274 16.08 4.53 -19.19
CA GLN A 274 15.49 3.41 -19.93
C GLN A 274 14.05 3.69 -20.36
N ARG A 275 13.84 4.80 -21.06
CA ARG A 275 12.81 4.95 -22.10
C ARG A 275 13.35 5.92 -23.14
N ASP A 276 13.71 5.38 -24.29
CA ASP A 276 13.40 5.91 -25.62
C ASP A 276 14.23 5.17 -26.67
N GLY A 277 13.53 4.45 -27.54
CA GLY A 277 14.14 3.64 -28.58
C GLY A 277 13.12 2.83 -29.34
N ASP A 278 12.02 3.44 -29.77
CA ASP A 278 11.51 3.20 -31.14
C ASP A 278 10.52 4.31 -31.54
N THR A 279 11.02 5.28 -32.31
CA THR A 279 10.17 6.13 -33.15
C THR A 279 10.73 6.01 -34.55
N SER A 280 10.03 5.24 -35.38
CA SER A 280 10.21 5.23 -36.82
C SER A 280 8.94 5.83 -37.44
N GLN A 281 9.09 7.06 -37.94
CA GLN A 281 8.31 7.61 -39.06
C GLN A 281 8.44 6.63 -40.23
N SER A 282 7.53 6.38 -41.16
CA SER A 282 6.47 7.14 -41.83
C SER A 282 6.07 6.22 -43.00
N GLU A 283 4.83 6.19 -43.44
CA GLU A 283 4.54 6.40 -44.86
C GLU A 283 3.04 6.56 -45.14
N GLU A 284 2.82 7.60 -45.91
CA GLU A 284 1.60 8.15 -46.45
C GLU A 284 1.33 7.43 -47.79
N ILE A 285 0.20 6.74 -47.95
CA ILE A 285 -0.35 6.48 -49.27
C ILE A 285 -1.87 6.63 -49.21
N GLY A 286 -2.36 7.67 -49.88
CA GLY A 286 -3.78 7.87 -50.12
C GLY A 286 -4.33 7.01 -51.26
N ARG A 287 -5.58 6.57 -51.10
CA ARG A 287 -6.74 6.84 -51.96
C ARG A 287 -7.95 6.12 -51.39
#